data_AF-A0A432F095-F1
#
_entry.id   AF-A0A432F095-F1
#
_cell.length_a   1.000
_cell.length_b   1.000
_cell.length_c   1.000
_cell.angle_alpha   90.00
_cell.angle_beta   90.00
_cell.angle_gamma   90.00
#
_symmetry.space_group_name_H-M   'P 1'
#
loop_
_entity.id
_entity.type
_entity.pdbx_description
1 polymer ?
#
loop_
_entity_poly.entity_id
_entity_poly.type
_entity_poly.pdbx_seq_one_letter_code
_entity_poly.pdbx_strand_id
1 'polypeptide(L)' 'LIDSQGRYYVDGLEVLNNKPETLFRAMSQALDKRGNNPPLVISADAHANYQSVVTAMDIAGRLGLTNFSMATAQSKRQK' A
#
# COMPACT_ATOMS: atom_id res chain seq x y z
N LEU A 1 3.61 0.33 1.97
CA LEU A 1 4.22 -0.78 2.75
C LEU A 1 3.11 -1.51 3.48
N ILE A 2 3.17 -2.84 3.48
CA ILE A 2 2.27 -3.74 4.20
C ILE A 2 3.14 -4.50 5.19
N ASP A 3 2.86 -4.39 6.48
CA ASP A 3 3.65 -5.10 7.48
C ASP A 3 3.09 -6.49 7.82
N SER A 4 3.79 -7.24 8.66
CA SER A 4 3.40 -8.58 9.11
C SER A 4 2.09 -8.60 9.92
N GLN A 5 1.61 -7.46 10.39
CA GLN A 5 0.32 -7.31 11.09
C GLN A 5 -0.81 -6.87 10.15
N GLY A 6 -0.53 -6.72 8.85
CA GLY A 6 -1.49 -6.25 7.86
C GLY A 6 -1.81 -4.75 7.97
N ARG A 7 -0.94 -3.96 8.62
CA ARG A 7 -1.04 -2.51 8.62
C ARG A 7 -0.51 -1.95 7.32
N TYR A 8 -1.19 -0.93 6.81
CA TYR A 8 -0.85 -0.27 5.57
C TYR A 8 -0.14 1.06 5.85
N TYR A 9 0.86 1.34 5.04
CA TYR A 9 1.57 2.60 5.01
C TYR A 9 1.57 3.15 3.59
N VAL A 10 1.14 4.39 3.42
CA VAL A 10 1.15 5.13 2.15
C VAL A 10 2.15 6.28 2.29
N ASP A 11 3.16 6.34 1.41
CA ASP A 11 4.25 7.34 1.48
C ASP A 11 4.94 7.42 2.85
N GLY A 12 5.03 6.29 3.55
CA GLY A 12 5.65 6.18 4.88
C GLY A 12 4.72 6.52 6.04
N LEU A 13 3.55 7.09 5.78
CA LEU A 13 2.52 7.39 6.77
C LEU A 13 1.62 6.17 6.99
N GLU A 14 1.38 5.82 8.25
CA GLU A 14 0.44 4.76 8.60
C GLU A 14 -0.99 5.18 8.25
N VAL A 15 -1.72 4.29 7.59
CA VAL A 15 -3.15 4.47 7.35
C VAL A 15 -3.87 4.29 8.68
N LEU A 16 -4.87 5.15 8.95
CA LEU A 16 -5.60 5.17 10.23
C LEU A 16 -6.11 3.79 10.71
N ASN A 17 -6.42 2.89 9.77
CA ASN A 17 -6.77 1.51 10.07
C ASN A 17 -6.49 0.59 8.86
N ASN A 18 -6.67 -0.71 9.08
CA ASN A 18 -6.52 -1.76 8.07
C ASN A 18 -7.78 -1.96 7.19
N LYS A 19 -8.76 -1.06 7.21
CA LYS A 19 -9.97 -1.18 6.39
C LYS A 19 -9.69 -0.76 4.95
N PRO A 20 -10.26 -1.47 3.95
CA PRO A 20 -10.09 -1.14 2.53
C PRO A 20 -10.48 0.30 2.18
N GLU A 21 -11.56 0.82 2.76
CA GLU A 21 -12.04 2.18 2.49
C GLU A 21 -11.04 3.26 2.94
N THR A 22 -10.42 3.07 4.09
CA THR A 22 -9.42 4.00 4.63
C THR A 22 -8.15 3.98 3.78
N LEU A 23 -7.72 2.79 3.35
CA LEU A 23 -6.60 2.62 2.44
C LEU A 23 -6.88 3.28 1.09
N PHE A 24 -8.06 3.09 0.51
CA PHE A 24 -8.49 3.74 -0.73
C PHE A 24 -8.40 5.27 -0.63
N ARG A 25 -8.93 5.85 0.46
CA ARG A 25 -8.88 7.31 0.66
C ARG A 25 -7.44 7.80 0.82
N ALA A 26 -6.60 7.09 1.59
CA ALA A 26 -5.20 7.44 1.77
C ALA A 26 -4.41 7.39 0.45
N MET A 27 -4.63 6.35 -0.36
CA MET A 27 -4.00 6.21 -1.67
C MET A 27 -4.50 7.25 -2.68
N SER A 28 -5.81 7.54 -2.72
CA SER A 28 -6.36 8.62 -3.56
C SER A 28 -5.74 9.96 -3.21
N GLN A 29 -5.67 10.31 -1.92
CA GLN A 29 -5.07 11.57 -1.48
C GLN A 29 -3.57 11.67 -1.82
N ALA A 30 -2.85 10.56 -1.75
CA ALA A 30 -1.44 10.52 -2.17
C ALA A 30 -1.30 10.66 -3.69
N LEU A 31 -2.20 10.05 -4.45
CA LEU A 31 -2.26 10.15 -5.92
C LEU A 31 -2.55 11.58 -6.38
N ASP A 32 -3.56 12.22 -5.78
CA ASP A 32 -3.93 13.62 -6.07
C ASP A 32 -2.75 14.58 -5.85
N LYS A 33 -1.87 14.30 -4.88
CA LYS A 33 -0.67 15.10 -4.60
C LYS A 33 0.48 14.85 -5.58
N ARG A 34 0.59 13.64 -6.16
CA ARG A 34 1.70 13.26 -7.05
C ARG A 34 1.42 13.54 -8.54
N GLY A 35 0.16 13.75 -8.92
CA GLY A 35 -0.24 14.02 -10.30
C GLY A 35 -0.58 12.76 -11.09
N ASN A 36 -0.58 12.85 -12.43
CA ASN A 36 -1.06 11.76 -13.28
C ASN A 36 -0.12 10.55 -13.31
N ASN A 37 -0.64 9.41 -12.84
CA ASN A 37 -0.09 8.05 -12.97
C ASN A 37 1.34 7.83 -12.42
N PRO A 38 1.59 8.14 -11.13
CA PRO A 38 2.87 7.88 -10.49
C PRO A 38 3.14 6.38 -10.39
N PRO A 39 4.41 5.94 -10.45
CA PRO A 39 4.76 4.55 -10.22
C PRO A 39 4.40 4.15 -8.78
N LEU A 40 3.60 3.09 -8.64
CA LEU A 40 3.22 2.55 -7.33
C LEU A 40 4.21 1.44 -6.93
N VAL A 41 4.83 1.56 -5.77
CA VAL A 41 5.65 0.48 -5.20
C VAL A 41 4.92 -0.15 -4.01
N ILE A 42 4.52 -1.41 -4.17
CA ILE A 42 3.90 -2.20 -3.10
C ILE A 42 5.01 -2.98 -2.40
N SER A 43 5.47 -2.47 -1.25
CA SER A 43 6.37 -3.19 -0.37
C SER A 43 5.58 -4.05 0.62
N ALA A 44 5.72 -5.36 0.59
CA ALA A 44 5.06 -6.27 1.54
C ALA A 44 6.10 -7.01 2.39
N ASP A 45 5.82 -7.14 3.69
CA ASP A 45 6.61 -7.97 4.59
C ASP A 45 6.53 -9.45 4.19
N ALA A 46 7.63 -10.19 4.39
CA ALA A 46 7.68 -11.63 4.11
C ALA A 46 6.61 -12.44 4.87
N HIS A 47 6.16 -11.95 6.03
CA HIS A 47 5.10 -12.58 6.84
C HIS A 47 3.76 -11.84 6.74
N ALA A 48 3.62 -10.84 5.86
CA ALA A 48 2.35 -10.18 5.65
C ALA A 48 1.32 -11.20 5.11
N ASN A 49 0.08 -11.10 5.59
CA ASN A 49 -1.00 -11.91 5.04
C ASN A 49 -1.18 -11.59 3.55
N TYR A 50 -1.17 -12.63 2.71
CA TYR A 50 -1.37 -12.51 1.27
C TYR A 50 -2.68 -11.76 0.93
N GLN A 51 -3.73 -11.95 1.73
CA GLN A 51 -5.00 -11.24 1.55
C GLN A 51 -4.83 -9.72 1.63
N SER A 52 -3.95 -9.22 2.52
CA SER A 52 -3.68 -7.78 2.63
C SER A 52 -3.00 -7.23 1.36
N VAL A 53 -2.12 -8.03 0.75
CA VAL A 53 -1.48 -7.67 -0.52
C VAL A 53 -2.51 -7.61 -1.65
N VAL A 54 -3.37 -8.61 -1.76
CA VAL A 54 -4.44 -8.65 -2.77
C VAL A 54 -5.40 -7.47 -2.60
N THR A 55 -5.78 -7.13 -1.36
CA THR A 55 -6.63 -5.96 -1.08
C THR A 55 -5.97 -4.65 -1.53
N ALA A 56 -4.67 -4.48 -1.27
CA ALA A 56 -3.94 -3.30 -1.74
C ALA A 56 -3.86 -3.24 -3.27
N MET A 57 -3.69 -4.38 -3.94
CA MET A 57 -3.69 -4.48 -5.40
C MET A 57 -5.06 -4.16 -6.02
N ASP A 58 -6.14 -4.67 -5.44
CA ASP A 58 -7.51 -4.36 -5.89
C ASP A 58 -7.79 -2.86 -5.82
N ILE A 59 -7.42 -2.22 -4.70
CA ILE A 59 -7.55 -0.78 -4.51
C ILE A 59 -6.70 0.00 -5.52
N ALA A 60 -5.45 -0.42 -5.75
CA ALA A 60 -4.58 0.19 -6.74
C ALA A 60 -5.20 0.15 -8.15
N GLY A 61 -5.76 -1.01 -8.54
CA GLY A 61 -6.45 -1.18 -9.82
C GLY A 61 -7.67 -0.27 -9.95
N ARG A 62 -8.48 -0.13 -8.89
CA ARG A 62 -9.64 0.79 -8.87
C ARG A 62 -9.25 2.26 -9.02
N LEU A 63 -8.05 2.63 -8.55
CA LEU A 63 -7.49 3.97 -8.70
C LEU A 63 -6.80 4.20 -10.05
N GLY A 64 -6.84 3.21 -10.96
CA GLY A 64 -6.21 3.30 -12.28
C GLY A 64 -4.69 3.19 -12.26
N LEU A 65 -4.09 2.76 -11.14
CA LEU A 65 -2.65 2.54 -11.01
C LEU A 65 -2.28 1.22 -11.69
N THR A 66 -1.99 1.28 -12.99
CA THR A 66 -1.59 0.12 -13.80
C THR A 66 -0.10 -0.14 -13.77
N ASN A 67 0.69 0.90 -13.49
CA ASN A 67 2.15 0.82 -13.39
C ASN A 67 2.55 0.64 -11.93
N PHE A 68 2.61 -0.61 -11.47
CA PHE A 68 3.08 -0.95 -10.15
C PHE A 68 4.23 -1.95 -10.17
N SER A 69 5.11 -1.84 -9.16
CA SER A 69 6.17 -2.80 -8.88
C SER A 69 5.97 -3.37 -7.49
N MET A 70 6.21 -4.66 -7.33
CA MET A 70 6.12 -5.34 -6.04
C MET A 70 7.51 -5.60 -5.49
N ALA A 71 7.74 -5.22 -4.24
CA ALA A 71 8.98 -5.47 -3.54
C ALA A 71 8.67 -6.24 -2.25
N THR A 72 9.42 -7.32 -1.98
CA THR A 72 9.40 -7.94 -0.66
C THR A 72 10.36 -7.17 0.22
N ALA A 73 9.83 -6.50 1.24
CA ALA A 73 10.65 -5.87 2.24
C ALA A 73 10.74 -6.84 3.42
N GLN A 74 11.94 -7.31 3.77
CA GLN A 74 12.11 -7.93 5.10
C GLN A 74 12.00 -6.76 6.10
N SER A 75 10.82 -6.50 6.63
CA SER A 75 10.55 -5.33 7.44
C SER A 75 11.19 -5.51 8.81
N LYS A 76 12.51 -5.30 8.88
CA LYS A 76 13.19 -4.95 10.12
C LYS A 76 12.88 -3.47 10.41
N ARG A 77 11.62 -3.14 10.69
CA ARG A 77 11.33 -1.94 11.48
C ARG A 77 11.71 -2.24 12.93
N GLN A 78 13.02 -2.35 13.16
CA GLN A 78 13.65 -2.12 14.45
C GLN A 78 14.25 -0.73 14.38
N LYS A 79 13.58 0.24 14.98
CA LYS A 79 14.06 1.18 16.00
C LYS A 79 13.08 2.33 16.14
#